data_AF-A0A6A6ILY2-F1
#
_entry.id   AF-A0A6A6ILY2-F1
#
_cell.length_a   1.000
_cell.length_b   1.000
_cell.length_c   1.000
_cell.angle_alpha   90.00
_cell.angle_beta   90.00
_cell.angle_gamma   90.00
#
_symmetry.space_group_name_H-M   'P 1'
#
loop_
_entity.id
_entity.type
_entity.pdbx_description
1 polymer ?
#
loop_
_entity_poly.entity_id
_entity_poly.type
_entity_poly.pdbx_seq_one_letter_code
_entity_poly.pdbx_strand_id
1 'polypeptide(L)'
;MATLRLAVNNRWQATAGLLMAPAKTARVVGPALSASGACSQSRSLHQQADQTAFHQASSSPRAPMPGRRTKALNQRTAGMRALPTQTAQTGMQRRAQYSTASTPAPEPTVHSAFETATGTWQYVVADPSTMDAVIIDPVLDFDPATQVITTKTADSLLAMVKEKGYRIVRLLETHAHADHLSSSHYLQKHLAQQQGYRPPVCIGKRIPQVQTLFGKRYGIAAKEYDGIFDKFFEDDEEFDIGNLKAKAIHLPGHTPDHLGYKIGDNVFCGDSVFHADIGTARCDFPGGSVNDLWNSSRKLFALPDNVKIWTGHDYPPAGRTEPVPYMTVKDHKAQNKHLKDGISEAEFVALRKERDAILGEPRLLHQSLQVNIRAGNLPEPTSFGQRLLHLPLKLKGLEW
;
A
#
# COMPACT_ATOMS: atom_id res chain seq x y z
N MET A 1 -1.32 44.96 -5.79
CA MET A 1 -1.87 43.70 -6.31
C MET A 1 -0.95 43.19 -7.41
N ALA A 2 0.07 42.41 -7.04
CA ALA A 2 1.06 41.86 -7.96
C ALA A 2 0.80 40.36 -8.11
N THR A 3 0.37 39.94 -9.29
CA THR A 3 0.05 38.56 -9.62
C THR A 3 1.33 37.86 -10.09
N LEU A 4 1.91 37.03 -9.22
CA LEU A 4 3.00 36.12 -9.56
C LEU A 4 2.47 35.02 -10.49
N ARG A 5 2.91 34.97 -11.75
CA ARG A 5 2.69 33.82 -12.63
C ARG A 5 3.72 32.74 -12.28
N LEU A 6 3.26 31.62 -11.72
CA LEU A 6 4.05 30.40 -11.62
C LEU A 6 4.34 29.87 -13.02
N ALA A 7 5.62 29.72 -13.37
CA ALA A 7 6.06 29.00 -14.54
C ALA A 7 5.91 27.48 -14.30
N VAL A 8 4.97 26.85 -15.00
CA VAL A 8 4.86 25.40 -15.09
C VAL A 8 5.89 24.92 -16.11
N ASN A 9 6.82 24.07 -15.68
CA ASN A 9 7.90 23.55 -16.50
C ASN A 9 7.38 22.41 -17.40
N ASN A 10 6.93 22.74 -18.61
CA ASN A 10 6.54 21.76 -19.64
C ASN A 10 7.81 21.19 -20.33
N ARG A 11 8.39 20.10 -19.81
CA ARG A 11 9.46 19.34 -20.49
C ARG A 11 8.97 18.01 -21.08
N TRP A 12 7.89 18.08 -21.86
CA TRP A 12 7.46 16.98 -22.75
C TRP A 12 7.30 17.44 -24.21
N GLN A 13 8.10 18.40 -24.66
CA GLN A 13 8.22 18.77 -26.08
C GLN A 13 9.66 19.13 -26.48
N ALA A 14 10.09 18.50 -27.59
CA ALA A 14 11.17 18.82 -28.52
C ALA A 14 12.65 18.78 -28.07
N THR A 15 13.39 17.83 -28.66
CA THR A 15 14.68 18.13 -29.31
C THR A 15 14.68 17.50 -30.71
N ALA A 16 14.94 18.33 -31.72
CA ALA A 16 15.14 17.93 -33.11
C ALA A 16 16.50 18.45 -33.58
N GLY A 17 17.22 17.62 -34.32
CA GLY A 17 18.22 18.04 -35.31
C GLY A 17 19.66 17.64 -35.03
N LEU A 18 20.14 16.56 -35.66
CA LEU A 18 21.24 16.64 -36.64
C LEU A 18 21.32 15.38 -37.51
N LEU A 19 21.58 15.58 -38.80
CA LEU A 19 21.67 14.60 -39.89
C LEU A 19 22.74 13.52 -39.70
N MET A 20 22.53 12.33 -40.30
CA MET A 20 23.53 11.57 -41.11
C MET A 20 22.87 10.37 -41.84
N ALA A 21 23.45 10.03 -42.99
CA ALA A 21 22.92 9.24 -44.13
C ALA A 21 22.63 7.72 -43.90
N PRO A 22 21.90 7.03 -44.80
CA PRO A 22 21.56 5.62 -44.64
C PRO A 22 22.66 4.68 -45.15
N ALA A 23 23.00 3.66 -44.35
CA ALA A 23 23.87 2.56 -44.74
C ALA A 23 23.08 1.24 -44.88
N LYS A 24 23.09 0.75 -46.12
CA LYS A 24 23.08 -0.63 -46.63
C LYS A 24 22.37 -1.75 -45.83
N THR A 25 21.44 -2.35 -46.56
CA THR A 25 20.88 -3.70 -46.44
C THR A 25 21.91 -4.80 -46.17
N ALA A 26 21.59 -5.70 -45.23
CA ALA A 26 22.21 -7.01 -45.11
C ALA A 26 21.13 -8.09 -45.01
N ARG A 27 21.05 -8.92 -46.05
CA ARG A 27 20.39 -10.23 -46.09
C ARG A 27 21.16 -11.18 -45.16
N VAL A 28 20.45 -11.94 -44.33
CA VAL A 28 20.94 -13.24 -43.86
C VAL A 28 19.84 -14.28 -44.03
N VAL A 29 20.29 -15.41 -44.54
CA VAL A 29 19.58 -16.60 -45.03
C VAL A 29 19.22 -17.50 -43.85
N GLY A 30 17.98 -17.99 -43.79
CA GLY A 30 17.60 -19.12 -42.94
C GLY A 30 17.31 -20.35 -43.81
N PRO A 31 17.76 -21.57 -43.44
CA PRO A 31 17.34 -22.78 -44.12
C PRO A 31 15.99 -23.27 -43.58
N ALA A 32 15.28 -23.90 -44.51
CA ALA A 32 13.94 -24.48 -44.37
C ALA A 32 13.86 -25.62 -43.36
N LEU A 33 12.64 -25.89 -42.88
CA LEU A 33 12.06 -27.23 -42.88
C LEU A 33 10.54 -27.16 -42.87
N SER A 34 9.95 -28.11 -43.57
CA SER A 34 8.61 -28.17 -44.13
C SER A 34 7.69 -29.10 -43.34
N ALA A 35 6.38 -28.86 -43.49
CA ALA A 35 5.28 -29.85 -43.49
C ALA A 35 5.04 -30.58 -42.15
N SER A 36 3.86 -31.00 -41.73
CA SER A 36 2.46 -30.98 -42.19
C SER A 36 1.78 -31.90 -41.18
N GLY A 37 0.60 -31.58 -40.69
CA GLY A 37 -0.08 -32.48 -39.75
C GLY A 37 -1.50 -32.02 -39.48
N ALA A 38 -2.42 -32.47 -40.34
CA ALA A 38 -3.85 -32.30 -40.18
C ALA A 38 -4.35 -33.00 -38.91
N CYS A 39 -5.31 -32.40 -38.22
CA CYS A 39 -6.32 -33.18 -37.49
C CYS A 39 -7.65 -32.42 -37.44
N SER A 40 -8.68 -33.23 -37.44
CA SER A 40 -10.04 -33.03 -37.90
C SER A 40 -10.99 -32.40 -36.89
N GLN A 41 -12.02 -31.80 -37.48
CA GLN A 41 -13.38 -31.59 -36.98
C GLN A 41 -13.86 -32.51 -35.85
N SER A 42 -14.58 -31.94 -34.88
CA SER A 42 -15.78 -32.56 -34.31
C SER A 42 -16.78 -31.48 -33.86
N ARG A 43 -18.02 -31.67 -34.30
CA ARG A 43 -19.21 -30.85 -34.06
C ARG A 43 -19.83 -31.11 -32.68
N SER A 44 -20.41 -30.04 -32.12
CA SER A 44 -21.66 -29.90 -31.34
C SER A 44 -22.38 -31.12 -30.73
N LEU A 45 -22.92 -30.98 -29.51
CA LEU A 45 -24.37 -30.78 -29.20
C LEU A 45 -24.70 -30.98 -27.70
N HIS A 46 -25.63 -30.14 -27.20
CA HIS A 46 -26.71 -30.46 -26.22
C HIS A 46 -26.33 -30.64 -24.73
N GLN A 47 -27.14 -30.32 -23.72
CA GLN A 47 -28.40 -29.57 -23.52
C GLN A 47 -28.67 -29.56 -21.99
N GLN A 48 -29.56 -28.65 -21.53
CA GLN A 48 -30.40 -28.71 -20.31
C GLN A 48 -29.70 -28.59 -18.94
N ALA A 49 -29.93 -27.53 -18.15
CA ALA A 49 -31.16 -27.06 -17.50
C ALA A 49 -31.58 -27.94 -16.31
N ASP A 50 -31.48 -27.37 -15.10
CA ASP A 50 -32.43 -27.66 -14.03
C ASP A 50 -32.68 -26.40 -13.17
N GLN A 51 -33.96 -26.08 -13.05
CA GLN A 51 -34.55 -25.09 -12.16
C GLN A 51 -35.23 -25.84 -11.00
N THR A 52 -35.20 -25.27 -9.79
CA THR A 52 -36.24 -25.31 -8.74
C THR A 52 -35.59 -24.95 -7.40
N ALA A 53 -36.25 -24.37 -6.40
CA ALA A 53 -37.37 -23.45 -6.35
C ALA A 53 -37.32 -22.78 -4.97
N PHE A 54 -37.96 -21.62 -4.90
CA PHE A 54 -38.32 -20.79 -3.75
C PHE A 54 -38.70 -21.52 -2.45
N HIS A 55 -38.28 -20.93 -1.31
CA HIS A 55 -39.21 -20.62 -0.22
C HIS A 55 -38.81 -19.32 0.51
N GLN A 56 -39.65 -18.30 0.33
CA GLN A 56 -39.79 -17.17 1.24
C GLN A 56 -40.76 -17.56 2.36
N ALA A 57 -40.45 -17.17 3.60
CA ALA A 57 -41.45 -16.86 4.61
C ALA A 57 -40.90 -15.82 5.60
N SER A 58 -41.50 -14.64 5.54
CA SER A 58 -41.38 -13.52 6.46
C SER A 58 -42.11 -13.79 7.78
N SER A 59 -41.57 -13.32 8.91
CA SER A 59 -42.25 -12.37 9.84
C SER A 59 -41.60 -12.31 11.23
N SER A 60 -41.34 -11.08 11.66
CA SER A 60 -41.33 -10.59 13.06
C SER A 60 -42.30 -9.39 13.08
N PRO A 61 -42.60 -8.69 14.20
CA PRO A 61 -42.24 -8.86 15.62
C PRO A 61 -43.44 -8.70 16.58
N ARG A 62 -43.29 -9.00 17.89
CA ARG A 62 -43.87 -8.18 18.98
C ARG A 62 -43.48 -8.65 20.39
N ALA A 63 -42.88 -7.73 21.14
CA ALA A 63 -43.05 -7.58 22.59
C ALA A 63 -43.81 -6.27 22.85
N PRO A 64 -44.48 -6.11 24.01
CA PRO A 64 -43.98 -5.12 24.98
C PRO A 64 -44.22 -5.44 26.48
N MET A 65 -43.22 -5.11 27.33
CA MET A 65 -43.20 -4.32 28.60
C MET A 65 -44.41 -4.32 29.60
N PRO A 66 -44.31 -3.77 30.86
CA PRO A 66 -43.15 -3.33 31.68
C PRO A 66 -43.19 -3.79 33.17
N GLY A 67 -42.08 -3.59 33.91
CA GLY A 67 -42.05 -3.65 35.38
C GLY A 67 -40.93 -2.77 35.97
N ARG A 68 -41.27 -1.95 36.95
CA ARG A 68 -40.60 -0.69 37.34
C ARG A 68 -39.99 -0.79 38.74
N ARG A 69 -38.77 -0.22 38.92
CA ARG A 69 -38.14 0.35 40.14
C ARG A 69 -37.99 -0.57 41.37
N THR A 70 -36.83 -0.60 42.03
CA THR A 70 -36.45 0.43 43.01
C THR A 70 -34.96 0.38 43.35
N LYS A 71 -34.40 1.57 43.60
CA LYS A 71 -33.11 1.81 44.25
C LYS A 71 -33.30 1.61 45.77
N ALA A 72 -32.32 0.99 46.43
CA ALA A 72 -32.09 1.19 47.86
C ALA A 72 -30.59 1.39 48.09
N LEU A 73 -30.26 2.63 48.44
CA LEU A 73 -29.05 3.03 49.14
C LEU A 73 -29.00 2.29 50.48
N ASN A 74 -27.83 1.83 50.91
CA ASN A 74 -27.54 1.81 52.34
C ASN A 74 -26.10 2.19 52.63
N GLN A 75 -25.99 3.14 53.54
CA GLN A 75 -24.79 3.81 54.02
C GLN A 75 -24.34 3.17 55.35
N ARG A 76 -23.03 3.34 55.61
CA ARG A 76 -22.34 3.37 56.92
C ARG A 76 -22.15 2.03 57.65
N THR A 77 -20.90 1.74 58.00
CA THR A 77 -20.36 2.12 59.33
C THR A 77 -18.86 1.88 59.41
N ALA A 78 -18.20 2.83 60.08
CA ALA A 78 -16.79 2.80 60.45
C ALA A 78 -16.56 1.84 61.63
N GLY A 79 -15.42 1.15 61.61
CA GLY A 79 -14.91 0.37 62.73
C GLY A 79 -13.41 0.59 62.88
N MET A 80 -13.05 1.55 63.73
CA MET A 80 -11.68 1.72 64.23
C MET A 80 -11.37 0.55 65.17
N ARG A 81 -10.23 -0.11 64.97
CA ARG A 81 -9.63 -0.97 66.00
C ARG A 81 -8.13 -0.71 66.07
N ALA A 82 -7.70 -0.29 67.26
CA ALA A 82 -6.33 0.02 67.62
C ALA A 82 -5.45 -1.22 67.64
N LEU A 83 -4.18 -1.05 67.29
CA LEU A 83 -3.10 -2.00 67.50
C LEU A 83 -2.04 -1.39 68.43
N PRO A 84 -1.39 -2.19 69.30
CA PRO A 84 -0.48 -1.70 70.31
C PRO A 84 0.95 -1.45 69.78
N THR A 85 1.59 -0.50 70.43
CA THR A 85 2.98 -0.04 70.29
C THR A 85 3.96 -1.14 70.67
N GLN A 86 4.91 -1.47 69.78
CA GLN A 86 6.18 -2.12 70.16
C GLN A 86 7.34 -1.62 69.28
N THR A 87 8.30 -1.01 69.98
CA THR A 87 9.76 -1.03 69.79
C THR A 87 10.35 -0.77 68.40
N ALA A 88 11.02 0.39 68.31
CA ALA A 88 11.94 0.76 67.25
C ALA A 88 13.12 -0.24 67.17
N GLN A 89 13.29 -0.82 65.98
CA GLN A 89 14.57 -1.39 65.54
C GLN A 89 14.97 -0.71 64.23
N THR A 90 16.18 -0.16 64.26
CA THR A 90 16.92 0.44 63.16
C THR A 90 17.11 -0.57 62.02
N GLY A 91 16.32 -0.41 60.97
CA GLY A 91 16.45 -1.13 59.70
C GLY A 91 16.72 -0.15 58.57
N MET A 92 17.96 -0.18 58.09
CA MET A 92 18.47 0.53 56.92
C MET A 92 17.48 0.44 55.74
N GLN A 93 16.82 1.55 55.39
CA GLN A 93 15.91 1.60 54.24
C GLN A 93 16.71 1.32 52.97
N ARG A 94 16.58 0.10 52.44
CA ARG A 94 16.89 -0.18 51.03
C ARG A 94 15.92 0.64 50.20
N ARG A 95 16.40 1.79 49.72
CA ARG A 95 15.75 2.62 48.72
C ARG A 95 15.54 1.72 47.50
N ALA A 96 14.31 1.28 47.26
CA ALA A 96 13.96 0.56 46.04
C ALA A 96 14.31 1.47 44.86
N GLN A 97 15.34 1.10 44.10
CA GLN A 97 15.62 1.70 42.81
C GLN A 97 14.49 1.27 41.90
N TYR A 98 13.46 2.10 41.77
CA TYR A 98 12.49 1.98 40.69
C TYR A 98 13.27 2.24 39.40
N SER A 99 13.64 1.15 38.73
CA SER A 99 14.14 1.21 37.36
C SER A 99 13.06 1.89 36.53
N THR A 100 13.34 3.09 36.01
CA THR A 100 12.54 3.75 34.98
C THR A 100 12.86 3.16 33.60
N ALA A 101 13.08 1.84 33.53
CA ALA A 101 13.13 1.16 32.25
C ALA A 101 11.72 1.29 31.66
N SER A 102 11.59 2.14 30.65
CA SER A 102 10.40 2.21 29.82
C SER A 102 10.08 0.78 29.38
N THR A 103 8.90 0.27 29.73
CA THR A 103 8.42 -0.99 29.15
C THR A 103 8.58 -0.86 27.63
N PRO A 104 9.28 -1.80 26.96
CA PRO A 104 9.44 -1.73 25.52
C PRO A 104 8.06 -1.65 24.89
N ALA A 105 7.92 -0.79 23.87
CA ALA A 105 6.67 -0.67 23.15
C ALA A 105 6.25 -2.07 22.64
N PRO A 106 4.96 -2.43 22.72
CA PRO A 106 4.51 -3.71 22.21
C PRO A 106 4.83 -3.82 20.71
N GLU A 107 5.44 -4.92 20.31
CA GLU A 107 5.83 -5.19 18.92
C GLU A 107 4.72 -5.93 18.16
N PRO A 108 4.46 -5.59 16.88
CA PRO A 108 3.49 -6.28 16.07
C PRO A 108 3.96 -7.66 15.61
N THR A 109 3.02 -8.54 15.29
CA THR A 109 3.28 -9.68 14.41
C THR A 109 3.19 -9.20 12.96
N VAL A 110 4.24 -9.40 12.17
CA VAL A 110 4.29 -8.97 10.76
C VAL A 110 4.33 -10.20 9.84
N HIS A 111 3.41 -10.26 8.89
CA HIS A 111 3.42 -11.23 7.79
C HIS A 111 3.65 -10.50 6.47
N SER A 112 4.56 -10.99 5.65
CA SER A 112 4.89 -10.45 4.33
C SER A 112 4.51 -11.44 3.23
N ALA A 113 3.84 -10.99 2.19
CA ALA A 113 3.49 -11.79 1.01
C ALA A 113 4.00 -11.10 -0.26
N PHE A 114 4.83 -11.80 -1.03
CA PHE A 114 5.41 -11.27 -2.27
C PHE A 114 4.54 -11.65 -3.46
N GLU A 115 4.09 -10.66 -4.22
CA GLU A 115 3.42 -10.85 -5.51
C GLU A 115 4.46 -10.76 -6.64
N THR A 116 4.68 -11.88 -7.32
CA THR A 116 5.78 -12.04 -8.26
C THR A 116 5.60 -11.30 -9.59
N ALA A 117 4.37 -11.06 -10.04
CA ALA A 117 4.11 -10.45 -11.34
C ALA A 117 4.42 -8.94 -11.37
N THR A 118 4.30 -8.26 -10.23
CA THR A 118 4.60 -6.84 -10.06
C THR A 118 5.82 -6.59 -9.18
N GLY A 119 6.27 -7.60 -8.43
CA GLY A 119 7.37 -7.48 -7.48
C GLY A 119 6.95 -6.77 -6.19
N THR A 120 5.65 -6.72 -5.91
CA THR A 120 5.05 -5.98 -4.79
C THR A 120 5.08 -6.80 -3.52
N TRP A 121 5.44 -6.16 -2.41
CA TRP A 121 5.24 -6.71 -1.08
C TRP A 121 3.93 -6.23 -0.48
N GLN A 122 3.15 -7.18 0.03
CA GLN A 122 1.93 -6.94 0.77
C GLN A 122 2.17 -7.32 2.22
N TYR A 123 1.57 -6.58 3.16
CA TYR A 123 1.79 -6.84 4.59
C TYR A 123 0.49 -7.01 5.36
N VAL A 124 0.47 -7.99 6.27
CA VAL A 124 -0.52 -8.08 7.35
C VAL A 124 0.19 -7.83 8.67
N VAL A 125 -0.21 -6.77 9.37
CA VAL A 125 0.44 -6.32 10.61
C VAL A 125 -0.56 -6.36 11.74
N ALA A 126 -0.34 -7.23 12.72
CA ALA A 126 -1.28 -7.53 13.77
C ALA A 126 -0.76 -7.17 15.16
N ASP A 127 -1.66 -6.65 16.00
CA ASP A 127 -1.47 -6.62 17.44
C ASP A 127 -1.66 -8.04 18.01
N PRO A 128 -0.60 -8.68 18.54
CA PRO A 128 -0.71 -10.03 19.08
C PRO A 128 -1.60 -10.12 20.33
N SER A 129 -1.90 -8.99 21.00
CA SER A 129 -2.70 -8.98 22.22
C SER A 129 -4.20 -8.93 21.97
N THR A 130 -4.63 -8.29 20.87
CA THR A 130 -6.06 -8.11 20.53
C THR A 130 -6.48 -8.86 19.27
N MET A 131 -5.52 -9.30 18.46
CA MET A 131 -5.73 -9.85 17.12
C MET A 131 -6.30 -8.84 16.11
N ASP A 132 -6.36 -7.55 16.45
CA ASP A 132 -6.61 -6.49 15.48
C ASP A 132 -5.42 -6.35 14.54
N ALA A 133 -5.69 -6.21 13.25
CA ALA A 133 -4.65 -6.14 12.23
C ALA A 133 -4.98 -5.15 11.12
N VAL A 134 -3.96 -4.76 10.37
CA VAL A 134 -4.08 -3.96 9.14
C VAL A 134 -3.50 -4.73 7.97
N ILE A 135 -4.01 -4.46 6.77
CA ILE A 135 -3.41 -4.90 5.52
C ILE A 135 -2.82 -3.68 4.82
N ILE A 136 -1.59 -3.78 4.32
CA ILE A 136 -0.86 -2.68 3.66
C ILE A 136 -0.55 -3.07 2.22
N ASP A 137 -0.86 -2.17 1.29
CA ASP A 137 -0.60 -2.26 -0.16
C ASP A 137 -1.08 -3.56 -0.82
N PRO A 138 -2.35 -3.98 -0.65
CA PRO A 138 -2.83 -5.26 -1.16
C PRO A 138 -3.03 -5.25 -2.69
N VAL A 139 -2.67 -6.35 -3.35
CA VAL A 139 -2.66 -6.44 -4.83
C VAL A 139 -3.92 -7.13 -5.37
N LEU A 140 -4.45 -6.62 -6.47
CA LEU A 140 -5.46 -7.22 -7.33
C LEU A 140 -4.77 -7.71 -8.60
N ASP A 141 -4.94 -9.01 -8.93
CA ASP A 141 -4.27 -9.60 -10.08
C ASP A 141 -4.83 -9.01 -11.38
N PHE A 142 -3.94 -8.61 -12.29
CA PHE A 142 -4.32 -8.13 -13.60
C PHE A 142 -3.34 -8.59 -14.68
N ASP A 143 -3.85 -9.26 -15.70
CA ASP A 143 -3.10 -9.61 -16.90
C ASP A 143 -3.31 -8.55 -17.98
N PRO A 144 -2.30 -7.74 -18.35
CA PRO A 144 -2.46 -6.71 -19.37
C PRO A 144 -2.59 -7.27 -20.80
N ALA A 145 -2.23 -8.53 -21.04
CA ALA A 145 -2.37 -9.15 -22.36
C ALA A 145 -3.83 -9.58 -22.61
N THR A 146 -4.46 -10.22 -21.63
CA THR A 146 -5.84 -10.72 -21.74
C THR A 146 -6.89 -9.80 -21.10
N GLN A 147 -6.45 -8.79 -20.35
CA GLN A 147 -7.28 -7.86 -19.58
C GLN A 147 -8.12 -8.55 -18.49
N VAL A 148 -7.70 -9.74 -18.07
CA VAL A 148 -8.38 -10.53 -17.03
C VAL A 148 -7.96 -10.04 -15.65
N ILE A 149 -8.95 -9.90 -14.76
CA ILE A 149 -8.74 -9.70 -13.33
C ILE A 149 -8.97 -11.03 -12.61
N THR A 150 -8.06 -11.40 -11.71
CA THR A 150 -8.28 -12.48 -10.73
C THR A 150 -8.07 -11.98 -9.31
N THR A 151 -8.52 -12.77 -8.34
CA THR A 151 -8.47 -12.41 -6.92
C THR A 151 -7.58 -13.34 -6.11
N LYS A 152 -6.75 -14.18 -6.76
CA LYS A 152 -5.97 -15.21 -6.08
C LYS A 152 -5.05 -14.61 -5.02
N THR A 153 -4.40 -13.50 -5.35
CA THR A 153 -3.52 -12.80 -4.41
C THR A 153 -4.30 -12.22 -3.23
N ALA A 154 -5.40 -11.50 -3.49
CA ALA A 154 -6.26 -10.96 -2.44
C ALA A 154 -6.90 -12.05 -1.55
N ASP A 155 -7.35 -13.16 -2.17
CA ASP A 155 -7.92 -14.31 -1.49
C ASP A 155 -6.90 -15.01 -0.58
N SER A 156 -5.62 -15.01 -0.96
CA SER A 156 -4.54 -15.54 -0.10
C SER A 156 -4.39 -14.73 1.19
N LEU A 157 -4.56 -13.40 1.14
CA LEU A 157 -4.58 -12.54 2.33
C LEU A 157 -5.81 -12.82 3.19
N LEU A 158 -7.00 -12.96 2.60
CA LEU A 158 -8.22 -13.33 3.34
C LEU A 158 -8.07 -14.69 4.03
N ALA A 159 -7.47 -15.67 3.35
CA ALA A 159 -7.19 -16.97 3.92
C ALA A 159 -6.22 -16.89 5.12
N MET A 160 -5.13 -16.13 4.98
CA MET A 160 -4.18 -15.89 6.07
C MET A 160 -4.84 -15.21 7.27
N VAL A 161 -5.62 -14.14 7.04
CA VAL A 161 -6.35 -13.41 8.08
C VAL A 161 -7.28 -14.36 8.84
N LYS A 162 -8.02 -15.20 8.12
CA LYS A 162 -8.91 -16.20 8.72
C LYS A 162 -8.15 -17.26 9.50
N GLU A 163 -7.07 -17.81 8.94
CA GLU A 163 -6.23 -18.82 9.60
C GLU A 163 -5.64 -18.30 10.91
N LYS A 164 -5.14 -17.07 10.91
CA LYS A 164 -4.55 -16.45 12.10
C LYS A 164 -5.58 -15.91 13.09
N GLY A 165 -6.86 -15.85 12.71
CA GLY A 165 -7.92 -15.31 13.57
C GLY A 165 -7.84 -13.79 13.76
N TYR A 166 -7.34 -13.06 12.75
CA TYR A 166 -7.24 -11.61 12.81
C TYR A 166 -8.55 -10.91 12.47
N ARG A 167 -8.77 -9.75 13.09
CA ARG A 167 -9.81 -8.78 12.70
C ARG A 167 -9.14 -7.62 11.99
N ILE A 168 -9.45 -7.42 10.71
CA ILE A 168 -8.89 -6.31 9.95
C ILE A 168 -9.60 -5.02 10.33
N VAL A 169 -8.85 -4.10 10.94
CA VAL A 169 -9.38 -2.80 11.38
C VAL A 169 -9.19 -1.71 10.34
N ARG A 170 -8.21 -1.82 9.43
CA ARG A 170 -7.94 -0.86 8.35
C ARG A 170 -7.28 -1.55 7.16
N LEU A 171 -7.53 -1.00 5.97
CA LEU A 171 -6.77 -1.27 4.75
C LEU A 171 -5.97 -0.01 4.43
N LEU A 172 -4.67 -0.14 4.25
CA LEU A 172 -3.73 0.98 4.18
C LEU A 172 -3.03 0.99 2.83
N GLU A 173 -3.02 2.16 2.18
CA GLU A 173 -2.25 2.40 0.97
C GLU A 173 -1.12 3.39 1.30
N THR A 174 0.13 2.99 1.05
CA THR A 174 1.27 3.89 1.21
C THR A 174 1.19 5.05 0.21
N HIS A 175 0.73 4.78 -1.01
CA HIS A 175 0.52 5.79 -2.05
C HIS A 175 -0.41 5.25 -3.15
N ALA A 176 -0.80 6.11 -4.10
CA ALA A 176 -1.45 5.66 -5.33
C ALA A 176 -0.45 4.92 -6.26
N HIS A 177 -0.43 3.59 -6.17
CA HIS A 177 0.49 2.73 -6.92
C HIS A 177 0.34 2.84 -8.44
N ALA A 178 1.45 2.71 -9.16
CA ALA A 178 1.51 2.82 -10.62
C ALA A 178 1.92 1.50 -11.31
N ASP A 179 2.18 0.46 -10.54
CA ASP A 179 2.76 -0.81 -10.99
C ASP A 179 1.81 -2.00 -10.80
N HIS A 180 0.83 -1.89 -9.89
CA HIS A 180 -0.20 -2.90 -9.62
C HIS A 180 -1.57 -2.25 -9.35
N LEU A 181 -2.65 -3.02 -9.49
CA LEU A 181 -3.99 -2.58 -9.08
C LEU A 181 -4.17 -2.92 -7.60
N SER A 182 -4.72 -2.01 -6.80
CA SER A 182 -5.04 -2.27 -5.40
C SER A 182 -6.27 -3.18 -5.28
N SER A 183 -6.21 -4.18 -4.39
CA SER A 183 -7.37 -4.99 -4.00
C SER A 183 -8.09 -4.47 -2.76
N SER A 184 -7.78 -3.27 -2.27
CA SER A 184 -8.41 -2.70 -1.07
C SER A 184 -9.94 -2.67 -1.14
N HIS A 185 -10.54 -2.23 -2.25
CA HIS A 185 -12.00 -2.27 -2.41
C HIS A 185 -12.58 -3.69 -2.35
N TYR A 186 -11.91 -4.66 -3.00
CA TYR A 186 -12.31 -6.06 -2.98
C TYR A 186 -12.24 -6.63 -1.56
N LEU A 187 -11.10 -6.49 -0.89
CA LEU A 187 -10.90 -6.95 0.48
C LEU A 187 -11.91 -6.32 1.44
N GLN A 188 -12.13 -5.01 1.33
CA GLN A 188 -13.09 -4.29 2.18
C GLN A 188 -14.49 -4.92 2.11
N LYS A 189 -14.97 -5.22 0.89
CA LYS A 189 -16.29 -5.82 0.68
C LYS A 189 -16.38 -7.22 1.29
N HIS A 190 -15.36 -8.04 1.09
CA HIS A 190 -15.32 -9.41 1.61
C HIS A 190 -15.18 -9.43 3.15
N LEU A 191 -14.31 -8.59 3.70
CA LEU A 191 -14.14 -8.43 5.15
C LEU A 191 -15.42 -7.91 5.81
N ALA A 192 -16.11 -6.93 5.22
CA ALA A 192 -17.39 -6.44 5.75
C ALA A 192 -18.41 -7.57 5.97
N GLN A 193 -18.43 -8.57 5.08
CA GLN A 193 -19.29 -9.74 5.18
C GLN A 193 -18.77 -10.78 6.17
N GLN A 194 -17.46 -11.02 6.20
CA GLN A 194 -16.83 -12.09 7.00
C GLN A 194 -16.68 -11.76 8.48
N GLN A 195 -16.33 -10.51 8.83
CA GLN A 195 -16.10 -10.07 10.22
C GLN A 195 -17.19 -9.12 10.74
N GLY A 196 -18.23 -8.82 9.95
CA GLY A 196 -19.32 -7.92 10.35
C GLY A 196 -18.90 -6.45 10.55
N TYR A 197 -17.68 -6.11 10.15
CA TYR A 197 -17.10 -4.78 10.24
C TYR A 197 -16.45 -4.43 8.89
N ARG A 198 -16.84 -3.29 8.31
CA ARG A 198 -16.24 -2.74 7.09
C ARG A 198 -15.01 -1.92 7.46
N PRO A 199 -13.77 -2.43 7.25
CA PRO A 199 -12.57 -1.66 7.56
C PRO A 199 -12.43 -0.47 6.59
N PRO A 200 -12.09 0.75 7.06
CA PRO A 200 -11.83 1.87 6.18
C PRO A 200 -10.60 1.62 5.30
N VAL A 201 -10.69 2.01 4.02
CA VAL A 201 -9.52 2.19 3.13
C VAL A 201 -8.91 3.56 3.41
N CYS A 202 -7.63 3.58 3.75
CA CYS A 202 -6.93 4.76 4.22
C CYS A 202 -5.74 5.09 3.31
N ILE A 203 -5.50 6.38 3.08
CA ILE A 203 -4.38 6.89 2.26
C ILE A 203 -3.97 8.30 2.74
N GLY A 204 -2.87 8.86 2.26
CA GLY A 204 -2.43 10.21 2.60
C GLY A 204 -3.35 11.32 2.12
N LYS A 205 -3.49 12.41 2.91
CA LYS A 205 -4.36 13.57 2.61
C LYS A 205 -4.13 14.27 1.28
N ARG A 206 -2.99 14.04 0.62
CA ARG A 206 -2.64 14.66 -0.66
C ARG A 206 -3.13 13.83 -1.87
N ILE A 207 -3.77 12.68 -1.65
CA ILE A 207 -4.40 11.88 -2.71
C ILE A 207 -5.30 12.69 -3.66
N PRO A 208 -6.06 13.74 -3.25
CA PRO A 208 -6.91 14.47 -4.19
C PRO A 208 -6.14 15.16 -5.32
N GLN A 209 -4.87 15.51 -5.10
CA GLN A 209 -4.01 16.09 -6.14
C GLN A 209 -3.71 15.07 -7.25
N VAL A 210 -3.39 13.83 -6.84
CA VAL A 210 -3.13 12.70 -7.72
C VAL A 210 -4.42 12.29 -8.44
N GLN A 211 -5.53 12.20 -7.72
CA GLN A 211 -6.86 11.91 -8.28
C GLN A 211 -7.28 12.94 -9.33
N THR A 212 -7.11 14.24 -9.05
CA THR A 212 -7.45 15.32 -10.01
C THR A 212 -6.61 15.21 -11.28
N LEU A 213 -5.30 15.00 -11.12
CA LEU A 213 -4.39 14.90 -12.25
C LEU A 213 -4.72 13.72 -13.17
N PHE A 214 -4.83 12.52 -12.58
CA PHE A 214 -5.06 11.31 -13.36
C PHE A 214 -6.52 11.15 -13.78
N GLY A 215 -7.45 11.69 -13.02
CA GLY A 215 -8.84 11.82 -13.41
C GLY A 215 -8.98 12.62 -14.71
N LYS A 216 -8.29 13.77 -14.81
CA LYS A 216 -8.22 14.53 -16.06
C LYS A 216 -7.51 13.76 -17.18
N ARG A 217 -6.39 13.10 -16.87
CA ARG A 217 -5.59 12.37 -17.88
C ARG A 217 -6.36 11.25 -18.56
N TYR A 218 -7.16 10.51 -17.80
CA TYR A 218 -7.88 9.33 -18.29
C TYR A 218 -9.36 9.59 -18.58
N GLY A 219 -9.84 10.84 -18.39
CA GLY A 219 -11.23 11.20 -18.61
C GLY A 219 -12.20 10.56 -17.60
N ILE A 220 -11.75 10.42 -16.35
CA ILE A 220 -12.54 9.83 -15.26
C ILE A 220 -13.32 10.95 -14.57
N ALA A 221 -14.63 10.74 -14.38
CA ALA A 221 -15.47 11.72 -13.72
C ALA A 221 -15.11 11.84 -12.23
N ALA A 222 -15.10 13.06 -11.69
CA ALA A 222 -14.74 13.30 -10.28
C ALA A 222 -15.56 12.46 -9.29
N LYS A 223 -16.84 12.22 -9.58
CA LYS A 223 -17.73 11.38 -8.76
C LYS A 223 -17.24 9.93 -8.55
N GLU A 224 -16.31 9.44 -9.39
CA GLU A 224 -15.77 8.08 -9.25
C GLU A 224 -14.60 8.00 -8.27
N TYR A 225 -13.96 9.13 -7.93
CA TYR A 225 -12.80 9.15 -7.05
C TYR A 225 -12.92 10.12 -5.87
N ASP A 226 -13.74 11.16 -5.97
CA ASP A 226 -13.86 12.17 -4.93
C ASP A 226 -14.51 11.57 -3.67
N GLY A 227 -13.83 11.69 -2.53
CA GLY A 227 -14.27 11.10 -1.26
C GLY A 227 -14.38 9.57 -1.22
N ILE A 228 -13.78 8.83 -2.16
CA ILE A 228 -13.92 7.37 -2.25
C ILE A 228 -13.11 6.59 -1.19
N PHE A 229 -12.01 7.17 -0.73
CA PHE A 229 -11.26 6.65 0.42
C PHE A 229 -11.98 7.05 1.71
N ASP A 230 -12.03 6.13 2.68
CA ASP A 230 -12.77 6.34 3.92
C ASP A 230 -12.02 7.24 4.92
N LYS A 231 -10.68 7.28 4.85
CA LYS A 231 -9.84 8.10 5.73
C LYS A 231 -8.61 8.65 5.02
N PHE A 232 -8.41 9.96 5.17
CA PHE A 232 -7.17 10.66 4.82
C PHE A 232 -6.32 10.84 6.07
N PHE A 233 -5.09 10.35 6.05
CA PHE A 233 -4.13 10.60 7.12
C PHE A 233 -3.46 11.95 6.97
N GLU A 234 -3.42 12.69 8.08
CA GLU A 234 -2.54 13.84 8.25
C GLU A 234 -1.09 13.41 8.44
N ASP A 235 -0.17 14.37 8.29
CA ASP A 235 1.26 14.11 8.46
C ASP A 235 1.54 13.76 9.92
N ASP A 236 2.18 12.63 10.15
CA ASP A 236 2.52 12.09 11.46
C ASP A 236 1.31 11.79 12.36
N GLU A 237 0.12 11.62 11.75
CA GLU A 237 -1.11 11.23 12.46
C GLU A 237 -0.93 9.87 13.14
N GLU A 238 -1.24 9.81 14.44
CA GLU A 238 -1.24 8.59 15.21
C GLU A 238 -2.60 7.90 15.14
N PHE A 239 -2.58 6.57 15.07
CA PHE A 239 -3.79 5.75 15.06
C PHE A 239 -3.55 4.41 15.75
N ASP A 240 -4.64 3.75 16.11
CA ASP A 240 -4.59 2.51 16.89
C ASP A 240 -4.80 1.28 16.00
N ILE A 241 -4.07 0.21 16.33
CA ILE A 241 -4.30 -1.16 15.87
C ILE A 241 -4.39 -2.01 17.14
N GLY A 242 -5.60 -2.24 17.64
CA GLY A 242 -5.79 -2.79 18.96
C GLY A 242 -5.12 -1.92 20.04
N ASN A 243 -4.15 -2.50 20.76
CA ASN A 243 -3.33 -1.82 21.76
C ASN A 243 -2.05 -1.20 21.20
N LEU A 244 -1.71 -1.44 19.92
CA LEU A 244 -0.55 -0.85 19.28
C LEU A 244 -0.83 0.60 18.86
N LYS A 245 0.15 1.47 19.11
CA LYS A 245 0.19 2.82 18.53
C LYS A 245 0.96 2.79 17.21
N ALA A 246 0.29 3.19 16.15
CA ALA A 246 0.85 3.35 14.82
C ALA A 246 0.91 4.83 14.43
N LYS A 247 1.75 5.17 13.45
CA LYS A 247 1.92 6.53 12.93
C LYS A 247 2.01 6.55 11.41
N ALA A 248 1.22 7.40 10.77
CA ALA A 248 1.30 7.68 9.33
C ALA A 248 2.33 8.79 9.06
N ILE A 249 3.56 8.41 8.75
CA ILE A 249 4.68 9.33 8.49
C ILE A 249 4.61 9.79 7.04
N HIS A 250 4.61 11.11 6.79
CA HIS A 250 4.68 11.63 5.41
C HIS A 250 6.10 11.45 4.84
N LEU A 251 6.20 10.73 3.72
CA LEU A 251 7.46 10.35 3.04
C LEU A 251 7.42 10.72 1.54
N PRO A 252 7.18 11.99 1.18
CA PRO A 252 7.07 12.40 -0.22
C PRO A 252 8.37 12.16 -0.98
N GLY A 253 8.25 12.08 -2.31
CA GLY A 253 9.38 12.07 -3.22
C GLY A 253 9.15 11.17 -4.42
N HIS A 254 8.65 9.94 -4.18
CA HIS A 254 8.14 9.10 -5.25
C HIS A 254 6.83 9.64 -5.82
N THR A 255 5.87 9.90 -4.92
CA THR A 255 4.64 10.64 -5.18
C THR A 255 4.41 11.65 -4.06
N PRO A 256 3.57 12.70 -4.27
CA PRO A 256 3.30 13.70 -3.24
C PRO A 256 2.43 13.18 -2.09
N ASP A 257 1.60 12.16 -2.32
CA ASP A 257 0.70 11.54 -1.34
C ASP A 257 1.34 10.45 -0.48
N HIS A 258 2.60 10.11 -0.75
CA HIS A 258 3.30 8.98 -0.16
C HIS A 258 3.43 9.05 1.37
N LEU A 259 3.04 7.98 2.02
CA LEU A 259 3.15 7.72 3.45
C LEU A 259 4.02 6.48 3.73
N GLY A 260 4.63 6.47 4.92
CA GLY A 260 5.04 5.24 5.58
C GLY A 260 4.27 5.01 6.88
N TYR A 261 4.11 3.76 7.27
CA TYR A 261 3.43 3.40 8.52
C TYR A 261 4.43 2.88 9.55
N LYS A 262 4.64 3.63 10.64
CA LYS A 262 5.47 3.17 11.77
C LYS A 262 4.60 2.43 12.78
N ILE A 263 4.95 1.18 13.07
CA ILE A 263 4.24 0.28 14.01
C ILE A 263 5.29 -0.48 14.82
N GLY A 264 5.43 -0.18 16.11
CA GLY A 264 6.57 -0.66 16.90
C GLY A 264 7.91 -0.22 16.29
N ASP A 265 8.87 -1.12 16.24
CA ASP A 265 10.19 -0.94 15.61
C ASP A 265 10.20 -1.26 14.10
N ASN A 266 9.06 -1.05 13.43
CA ASN A 266 8.87 -1.32 12.00
C ASN A 266 8.34 -0.08 11.29
N VAL A 267 8.85 0.20 10.09
CA VAL A 267 8.31 1.22 9.18
C VAL A 267 8.04 0.60 7.82
N PHE A 268 6.78 0.54 7.42
CA PHE A 268 6.36 0.13 6.08
C PHE A 268 6.43 1.35 5.18
N CYS A 269 7.48 1.46 4.37
CA CYS A 269 7.85 2.70 3.68
C CYS A 269 7.41 2.77 2.21
N GLY A 270 6.62 1.80 1.72
CA GLY A 270 6.21 1.72 0.32
C GLY A 270 7.39 1.96 -0.64
N ASP A 271 7.13 2.73 -1.69
CA ASP A 271 8.15 3.16 -2.66
C ASP A 271 8.95 4.39 -2.21
N SER A 272 9.69 4.24 -1.12
CA SER A 272 10.68 5.23 -0.68
C SER A 272 12.10 4.66 -0.82
N VAL A 273 12.46 3.76 0.09
CA VAL A 273 13.74 3.05 0.11
C VAL A 273 13.48 1.57 -0.18
N PHE A 274 14.27 1.00 -1.09
CA PHE A 274 14.22 -0.42 -1.43
C PHE A 274 15.33 -1.18 -0.74
N HIS A 275 15.40 -2.50 -0.94
CA HIS A 275 16.54 -3.30 -0.50
C HIS A 275 17.87 -2.62 -0.90
N ALA A 276 18.87 -2.68 -0.02
CA ALA A 276 20.06 -1.83 -0.11
C ALA A 276 20.84 -1.97 -1.43
N ASP A 277 20.81 -3.15 -2.05
CA ASP A 277 21.44 -3.41 -3.35
C ASP A 277 20.72 -2.74 -4.55
N ILE A 278 19.41 -2.44 -4.41
CA ILE A 278 18.59 -1.72 -5.38
C ILE A 278 18.67 -0.21 -5.14
N GLY A 279 18.62 0.21 -3.88
CA GLY A 279 18.73 1.62 -3.47
C GLY A 279 17.38 2.28 -3.20
N THR A 280 16.85 3.04 -4.17
CA THR A 280 15.67 3.92 -3.97
C THR A 280 14.70 3.90 -5.14
N ALA A 281 13.46 4.29 -4.84
CA ALA A 281 12.42 4.53 -5.84
C ALA A 281 12.78 5.64 -6.85
N ARG A 282 12.04 5.67 -7.95
CA ARG A 282 12.08 6.73 -8.98
C ARG A 282 11.32 7.98 -8.52
N CYS A 283 11.61 9.15 -9.08
CA CYS A 283 10.97 10.43 -8.71
C CYS A 283 10.38 11.19 -9.92
N ASP A 284 10.30 10.57 -11.09
CA ASP A 284 9.83 11.19 -12.34
C ASP A 284 8.32 11.06 -12.57
N PHE A 285 7.59 10.50 -11.61
CA PHE A 285 6.14 10.60 -11.60
C PHE A 285 5.69 12.06 -11.46
N PRO A 286 4.51 12.42 -12.01
CA PRO A 286 3.97 13.75 -11.79
C PRO A 286 3.85 14.11 -10.31
N GLY A 287 4.53 15.18 -9.89
CA GLY A 287 4.61 15.61 -8.49
C GLY A 287 5.68 14.91 -7.67
N GLY A 288 6.43 13.96 -8.26
CA GLY A 288 7.63 13.38 -7.67
C GLY A 288 8.76 14.40 -7.56
N SER A 289 9.63 14.20 -6.58
CA SER A 289 10.68 15.14 -6.19
C SER A 289 11.86 14.40 -5.58
N VAL A 290 13.01 14.50 -6.26
CA VAL A 290 14.25 13.88 -5.83
C VAL A 290 14.72 14.44 -4.48
N ASN A 291 14.55 15.75 -4.26
CA ASN A 291 14.92 16.40 -3.01
C ASN A 291 14.01 15.95 -1.86
N ASP A 292 12.72 15.77 -2.13
CA ASP A 292 11.81 15.25 -1.11
C ASP A 292 12.12 13.79 -0.78
N LEU A 293 12.44 12.96 -1.79
CA LEU A 293 12.86 11.58 -1.55
C LEU A 293 14.13 11.51 -0.70
N TRP A 294 15.10 12.40 -0.94
CA TRP A 294 16.28 12.55 -0.11
C TRP A 294 15.91 12.85 1.35
N ASN A 295 15.08 13.87 1.58
CA ASN A 295 14.64 14.28 2.91
C ASN A 295 13.85 13.17 3.64
N SER A 296 12.95 12.50 2.92
CA SER A 296 12.19 11.34 3.43
C SER A 296 13.12 10.18 3.80
N SER A 297 14.14 9.92 2.98
CA SER A 297 15.14 8.89 3.27
C SER A 297 16.01 9.25 4.48
N ARG A 298 16.41 10.52 4.63
CA ARG A 298 17.13 10.98 5.83
C ARG A 298 16.26 10.89 7.08
N LYS A 299 14.96 11.19 6.98
CA LYS A 299 13.99 11.00 8.07
C LYS A 299 13.93 9.53 8.51
N LEU A 300 13.85 8.60 7.57
CA LEU A 300 13.88 7.16 7.85
C LEU A 300 15.19 6.72 8.51
N PHE A 301 16.34 7.20 8.01
CA PHE A 301 17.64 6.78 8.54
C PHE A 301 18.00 7.47 9.86
N ALA A 302 17.27 8.52 10.27
CA ALA A 302 17.40 9.12 11.59
C ALA A 302 16.77 8.29 12.72
N LEU A 303 15.99 7.25 12.37
CA LEU A 303 15.43 6.30 13.34
C LEU A 303 16.52 5.43 13.99
N PRO A 304 16.23 4.77 15.14
CA PRO A 304 17.16 3.83 15.76
C PRO A 304 17.62 2.73 14.81
N ASP A 305 18.88 2.33 14.95
CA ASP A 305 19.55 1.37 14.05
C ASP A 305 18.83 0.01 13.93
N ASN A 306 18.11 -0.41 14.97
CA ASN A 306 17.36 -1.67 15.00
C ASN A 306 16.02 -1.61 14.28
N VAL A 307 15.52 -0.41 13.93
CA VAL A 307 14.23 -0.27 13.23
C VAL A 307 14.31 -0.93 11.86
N LYS A 308 13.30 -1.74 11.55
CA LYS A 308 13.16 -2.41 10.25
C LYS A 308 12.40 -1.51 9.28
N ILE A 309 12.96 -1.30 8.10
CA ILE A 309 12.33 -0.60 6.99
C ILE A 309 11.83 -1.64 6.00
N TRP A 310 10.51 -1.78 5.91
CA TRP A 310 9.80 -2.72 5.05
C TRP A 310 9.43 -2.04 3.74
N THR A 311 9.91 -2.59 2.63
CA THR A 311 9.83 -1.97 1.29
C THR A 311 8.50 -2.27 0.59
N GLY A 312 8.03 -1.38 -0.29
CA GLY A 312 6.87 -1.67 -1.15
C GLY A 312 7.17 -2.70 -2.24
N HIS A 313 8.41 -2.74 -2.72
CA HIS A 313 8.81 -3.60 -3.82
C HIS A 313 10.18 -4.23 -3.61
N ASP A 314 10.41 -5.34 -4.32
CA ASP A 314 11.73 -5.90 -4.47
C ASP A 314 11.97 -6.46 -5.87
N TYR A 315 13.17 -6.19 -6.38
CA TYR A 315 13.62 -6.54 -7.73
C TYR A 315 15.03 -7.13 -7.65
N PRO A 316 15.16 -8.41 -7.23
CA PRO A 316 16.46 -9.02 -6.95
C PRO A 316 17.43 -8.87 -8.13
N PRO A 317 18.59 -8.19 -7.94
CA PRO A 317 19.61 -8.12 -8.98
C PRO A 317 20.24 -9.51 -9.20
N ALA A 318 20.97 -9.66 -10.30
CA ALA A 318 21.70 -10.89 -10.59
C ALA A 318 22.57 -11.31 -9.39
N GLY A 319 22.33 -12.52 -8.88
CA GLY A 319 23.04 -13.08 -7.72
C GLY A 319 22.21 -13.14 -6.43
N ARG A 320 21.10 -12.42 -6.31
CA ARG A 320 20.15 -12.60 -5.20
C ARG A 320 18.98 -13.47 -5.65
N THR A 321 18.78 -14.61 -4.97
CA THR A 321 17.79 -15.61 -5.40
C THR A 321 16.40 -15.35 -4.88
N GLU A 322 16.27 -14.71 -3.72
CA GLU A 322 14.99 -14.49 -3.05
C GLU A 322 14.72 -13.00 -2.80
N PRO A 323 13.45 -12.58 -2.87
CA PRO A 323 13.05 -11.25 -2.45
C PRO A 323 13.16 -11.13 -0.92
N VAL A 324 13.53 -9.95 -0.44
CA VAL A 324 13.73 -9.63 0.97
C VAL A 324 12.82 -8.44 1.34
N PRO A 325 11.89 -8.63 2.29
CA PRO A 325 10.85 -7.63 2.57
C PRO A 325 11.33 -6.42 3.38
N TYR A 326 12.45 -6.54 4.10
CA TYR A 326 12.99 -5.44 4.90
C TYR A 326 14.50 -5.49 5.08
N MET A 327 15.08 -4.33 5.40
CA MET A 327 16.39 -4.24 6.04
C MET A 327 16.33 -3.33 7.27
N THR A 328 17.34 -3.37 8.12
CA THR A 328 17.40 -2.43 9.25
C THR A 328 17.91 -1.06 8.81
N VAL A 329 17.62 -0.03 9.60
CA VAL A 329 18.24 1.30 9.43
C VAL A 329 19.76 1.20 9.41
N LYS A 330 20.35 0.38 10.28
CA LYS A 330 21.80 0.12 10.30
C LYS A 330 22.30 -0.42 8.96
N ASP A 331 21.60 -1.40 8.40
CA ASP A 331 21.98 -1.97 7.09
C ASP A 331 21.91 -0.87 6.03
N HIS A 332 20.82 -0.11 5.95
CA HIS A 332 20.72 0.94 4.93
C HIS A 332 21.81 2.02 5.04
N LYS A 333 22.15 2.45 6.25
CA LYS A 333 23.28 3.37 6.48
C LYS A 333 24.61 2.80 6.00
N ALA A 334 24.84 1.50 6.17
CA ALA A 334 26.09 0.86 5.78
C ALA A 334 26.19 0.55 4.28
N GLN A 335 25.10 0.08 3.67
CA GLN A 335 25.14 -0.59 2.37
C GLN A 335 24.17 -0.07 1.31
N ASN A 336 23.25 0.86 1.61
CA ASN A 336 22.32 1.34 0.56
C ASN A 336 23.09 1.97 -0.60
N LYS A 337 22.92 1.39 -1.79
CA LYS A 337 23.65 1.76 -3.01
C LYS A 337 23.53 3.23 -3.39
N HIS A 338 22.43 3.88 -3.03
CA HIS A 338 22.18 5.29 -3.35
C HIS A 338 22.31 6.22 -2.14
N LEU A 339 22.18 5.69 -0.92
CA LEU A 339 21.90 6.49 0.29
C LEU A 339 22.77 6.12 1.50
N LYS A 340 23.74 5.20 1.39
CA LYS A 340 24.62 4.89 2.51
C LYS A 340 25.30 6.15 3.07
N ASP A 341 25.74 6.07 4.32
CA ASP A 341 26.44 7.16 4.97
C ASP A 341 27.69 7.55 4.16
N GLY A 342 27.93 8.86 4.09
CA GLY A 342 28.97 9.46 3.25
C GLY A 342 28.50 9.95 1.89
N ILE A 343 27.30 9.58 1.43
CA ILE A 343 26.70 10.18 0.23
C ILE A 343 26.13 11.56 0.58
N SER A 344 26.44 12.57 -0.22
CA SER A 344 25.86 13.92 -0.11
C SER A 344 24.51 14.04 -0.87
N GLU A 345 23.71 15.03 -0.51
CA GLU A 345 22.46 15.34 -1.23
C GLU A 345 22.72 15.60 -2.72
N ALA A 346 23.78 16.33 -3.06
CA ALA A 346 24.12 16.64 -4.44
C ALA A 346 24.44 15.39 -5.26
N GLU A 347 25.20 14.45 -4.70
CA GLU A 347 25.51 13.17 -5.34
C GLU A 347 24.25 12.32 -5.54
N PHE A 348 23.39 12.23 -4.52
CA PHE A 348 22.12 11.51 -4.64
C PHE A 348 21.21 12.14 -5.70
N VAL A 349 21.08 13.47 -5.69
CA VAL A 349 20.22 14.19 -6.64
C VAL A 349 20.70 13.98 -8.07
N ALA A 350 22.01 14.05 -8.31
CA ALA A 350 22.60 13.79 -9.62
C ALA A 350 22.32 12.34 -10.07
N LEU A 351 22.63 11.36 -9.22
CA LEU A 351 22.41 9.94 -9.47
C LEU A 351 20.94 9.65 -9.80
N ARG A 352 20.01 10.17 -8.99
CA ARG A 352 18.59 9.85 -9.13
C ARG A 352 18.01 10.46 -10.41
N LYS A 353 18.38 11.71 -10.75
CA LYS A 353 17.96 12.36 -12.00
C LYS A 353 18.48 11.64 -13.24
N GLU A 354 19.74 11.22 -13.23
CA GLU A 354 20.33 10.47 -14.34
C GLU A 354 19.61 9.12 -14.53
N ARG A 355 19.36 8.40 -13.43
CA ARG A 355 18.63 7.13 -13.47
C ARG A 355 17.20 7.31 -13.95
N ASP A 356 16.48 8.31 -13.45
CA ASP A 356 15.09 8.56 -13.84
C ASP A 356 14.95 8.88 -15.34
N ALA A 357 15.93 9.58 -15.92
CA ALA A 357 15.94 9.92 -17.35
C ALA A 357 16.03 8.72 -18.30
N ILE A 358 16.49 7.56 -17.81
CA ILE A 358 16.68 6.34 -18.62
C ILE A 358 15.63 5.25 -18.33
N LEU A 359 14.76 5.43 -17.34
CA LEU A 359 13.76 4.43 -16.98
C LEU A 359 12.56 4.45 -17.94
N GLY A 360 12.14 3.27 -18.37
CA GLY A 360 10.85 3.10 -19.04
C GLY A 360 9.68 3.37 -18.09
N GLU A 361 8.49 3.59 -18.65
CA GLU A 361 7.25 3.61 -17.87
C GLU A 361 6.97 2.23 -17.26
N PRO A 362 6.37 2.16 -16.06
CA PRO A 362 5.94 0.88 -15.51
C PRO A 362 4.93 0.18 -16.42
N ARG A 363 4.99 -1.15 -16.43
CA ARG A 363 4.19 -2.02 -17.30
C ARG A 363 2.68 -1.80 -17.15
N LEU A 364 2.21 -1.53 -15.94
CA LEU A 364 0.79 -1.36 -15.62
C LEU A 364 0.40 0.10 -15.31
N LEU A 365 1.25 1.08 -15.65
CA LEU A 365 1.08 2.50 -15.30
C LEU A 365 -0.34 3.02 -15.49
N HIS A 366 -0.90 2.80 -16.68
CA HIS A 366 -2.19 3.37 -17.03
C HIS A 366 -3.34 2.62 -16.36
N GLN A 367 -3.24 1.30 -16.22
CA GLN A 367 -4.29 0.47 -15.64
C GLN A 367 -4.35 0.68 -14.12
N SER A 368 -3.21 0.62 -13.45
CA SER A 368 -3.07 0.83 -12.00
C SER A 368 -3.61 2.18 -11.58
N LEU A 369 -3.15 3.28 -12.18
CA LEU A 369 -3.57 4.61 -11.76
C LEU A 369 -5.06 4.88 -11.96
N GLN A 370 -5.70 4.27 -12.94
CA GLN A 370 -7.16 4.41 -13.10
C GLN A 370 -7.91 3.72 -11.98
N VAL A 371 -7.46 2.55 -11.53
CA VAL A 371 -8.11 1.79 -10.45
C VAL A 371 -7.76 2.35 -9.07
N ASN A 372 -6.51 2.74 -8.86
CA ASN A 372 -6.00 3.12 -7.55
C ASN A 372 -6.48 4.51 -7.12
N ILE A 373 -6.71 5.43 -8.06
CA ILE A 373 -7.38 6.70 -7.72
C ILE A 373 -8.84 6.50 -7.27
N ARG A 374 -9.44 5.34 -7.58
CA ARG A 374 -10.77 4.91 -7.12
C ARG A 374 -10.70 4.02 -5.87
N ALA A 375 -9.62 4.08 -5.09
CA ALA A 375 -9.38 3.24 -3.91
C ALA A 375 -9.46 1.72 -4.20
N GLY A 376 -9.03 1.30 -5.39
CA GLY A 376 -9.11 -0.11 -5.82
C GLY A 376 -10.44 -0.51 -6.45
N ASN A 377 -11.41 0.41 -6.55
CA ASN A 377 -12.67 0.14 -7.24
C ASN A 377 -12.47 0.15 -8.77
N LEU A 378 -13.14 -0.79 -9.45
CA LEU A 378 -13.08 -0.86 -10.91
C LEU A 378 -13.97 0.22 -11.54
N PRO A 379 -13.67 0.68 -12.77
CA PRO A 379 -14.53 1.62 -13.50
C PRO A 379 -15.97 1.12 -13.57
N GLU A 380 -16.95 2.03 -13.43
CA GLU A 380 -18.36 1.66 -13.57
C GLU A 380 -18.65 0.96 -14.90
N PRO A 381 -19.59 -0.01 -14.95
CA PRO A 381 -19.99 -0.62 -16.20
C PRO A 381 -20.56 0.42 -17.17
N THR A 382 -20.21 0.29 -18.44
CA THR A 382 -20.85 1.02 -19.54
C THR A 382 -22.31 0.58 -19.68
N SER A 383 -23.08 1.29 -20.52
CA SER A 383 -24.45 0.89 -20.90
C SER A 383 -24.55 -0.51 -21.51
N PHE A 384 -23.43 -1.07 -21.96
CA PHE A 384 -23.32 -2.41 -22.53
C PHE A 384 -22.75 -3.45 -21.55
N GLY A 385 -22.57 -3.09 -20.28
CA GLY A 385 -22.15 -3.99 -19.20
C GLY A 385 -20.63 -4.23 -19.11
N GLN A 386 -19.84 -3.68 -20.02
CA GLN A 386 -18.36 -3.77 -19.98
C GLN A 386 -17.76 -2.70 -19.07
N ARG A 387 -16.66 -3.00 -18.39
CA ARG A 387 -15.82 -2.00 -17.70
C ARG A 387 -14.63 -1.67 -18.60
N LEU A 388 -14.34 -0.38 -18.79
CA LEU A 388 -13.31 0.07 -19.73
C LEU A 388 -12.19 0.83 -19.01
N LEU A 389 -10.96 0.59 -19.44
CA LEU A 389 -9.77 1.37 -19.08
C LEU A 389 -9.35 2.20 -20.30
N HIS A 390 -8.97 3.45 -20.07
CA HIS A 390 -8.56 4.36 -21.15
C HIS A 390 -7.04 4.46 -21.21
N LEU A 391 -6.46 4.16 -22.37
CA LEU A 391 -5.01 4.18 -22.57
C LEU A 391 -4.63 5.33 -23.51
N PRO A 392 -3.77 6.28 -23.08
CA PRO A 392 -3.35 7.38 -23.94
C PRO A 392 -2.44 6.86 -25.06
N LEU A 393 -2.76 7.23 -26.30
CA LEU A 393 -1.90 6.93 -27.45
C LEU A 393 -0.71 7.90 -27.51
N LYS A 394 0.47 7.39 -27.87
CA LYS A 394 1.69 8.17 -28.05
C LYS A 394 2.05 8.24 -29.52
N LEU A 395 1.79 9.40 -30.15
CA LEU A 395 2.05 9.60 -31.57
C LEU A 395 3.52 9.92 -31.89
N LYS A 396 4.36 10.25 -30.89
CA LYS A 396 5.81 10.51 -31.05
C LYS A 396 6.17 11.47 -32.21
N GLY A 397 5.37 12.53 -32.39
CA GLY A 397 5.56 13.53 -33.44
C GLY A 397 4.94 13.17 -34.79
N LEU A 398 4.27 12.01 -34.89
CA LEU A 398 3.38 11.73 -36.01
C LEU A 398 2.11 12.57 -35.89
N GLU A 399 1.76 13.25 -36.97
CA GLU A 399 0.43 13.80 -37.17
C GLU A 399 -0.46 12.71 -37.77
N TRP A 400 -1.69 12.58 -37.28
CA TRP A 400 -2.66 11.59 -37.75
C TRP A 400 -3.94 12.27 -38.20
#